data_AF-A0A183IUN2-F1
#
_entry.id   AF-A0A183IUN2-F1
#
_cell.length_a   1.000
_cell.length_b   1.000
_cell.length_c   1.000
_cell.angle_alpha   90.00
_cell.angle_beta   90.00
_cell.angle_gamma   90.00
#
_symmetry.space_group_name_H-M   'P 1'
#
loop_
_entity.id
_entity.type
_entity.pdbx_description
1 polymer ?
#
loop_
_entity_poly.entity_id
_entity_poly.type
_entity_poly.pdbx_seq_one_letter_code
_entity_poly.pdbx_strand_id
1 'polypeptide(L)'
;MLDPKNFSEDDEQEELEPIEDAVKDGIENADIDYDEEFDDAEVIKSFEKFLSPEEKPNSASLEEAVGSSENELTAVNRPPERTQVAAGFHTEWNVGDHCLAKYSEDGHLYEAEILSVDHQRRRCLVRYTQYGNEEEVAFKNMK
;
A
#
# COMPACT_ATOMS: atom_id res chain seq x y z
N MET A 1 -13.17 -51.60 -23.32
CA MET A 1 -14.48 -51.57 -22.66
C MET A 1 -14.49 -52.59 -21.54
N LEU A 2 -14.56 -52.12 -20.28
CA LEU A 2 -15.31 -52.67 -19.15
C LEU A 2 -15.10 -51.71 -17.95
N ASP A 3 -16.22 -51.07 -17.62
CA ASP A 3 -16.75 -50.23 -16.53
C ASP A 3 -15.88 -49.49 -15.47
N PRO A 4 -16.18 -48.19 -15.24
CA PRO A 4 -15.73 -47.40 -14.10
C PRO A 4 -16.78 -47.37 -12.98
N LYS A 5 -16.56 -48.04 -11.85
CA LYS A 5 -17.20 -47.73 -10.55
C LYS A 5 -16.46 -48.42 -9.39
N ASN A 6 -15.73 -47.65 -8.58
CA ASN A 6 -15.82 -47.73 -7.11
C ASN A 6 -15.03 -46.56 -6.51
N PHE A 7 -15.67 -45.40 -6.39
CA PHE A 7 -15.24 -44.40 -5.44
C PHE A 7 -16.31 -44.42 -4.36
N SER A 8 -15.95 -44.96 -3.20
CA SER A 8 -16.82 -45.02 -2.04
C SER A 8 -17.20 -43.59 -1.65
N GLU A 9 -18.47 -43.24 -1.80
CA GLU A 9 -19.08 -42.15 -1.05
C GLU A 9 -19.23 -42.63 0.40
N ASP A 10 -18.16 -42.45 1.18
CA ASP A 10 -18.24 -42.51 2.63
C ASP A 10 -18.85 -41.19 3.13
N ASP A 11 -20.11 -41.34 3.50
CA ASP A 11 -21.01 -40.46 4.22
C ASP A 11 -20.40 -40.06 5.58
N GLU A 12 -19.61 -38.99 5.62
CA GLU A 12 -19.30 -38.28 6.86
C GLU A 12 -20.30 -37.13 7.02
N GLN A 13 -21.45 -37.43 7.62
CA GLN A 13 -22.35 -36.43 8.17
C GLN A 13 -21.66 -35.79 9.38
N GLU A 14 -21.02 -34.63 9.18
CA GLU A 14 -20.58 -33.77 10.27
C GLU A 14 -21.83 -33.07 10.85
N GLU A 15 -22.34 -33.64 11.94
CA GLU A 15 -23.46 -33.11 12.72
C GLU A 15 -23.00 -31.82 13.41
N LEU A 16 -23.33 -30.66 12.84
CA LEU A 16 -23.08 -29.35 13.47
C LEU A 16 -24.11 -29.12 14.59
N GLU A 17 -23.66 -29.19 15.85
CA GLU A 17 -24.48 -28.81 17.00
C GLU A 17 -24.83 -27.30 16.99
N PRO A 18 -26.04 -26.90 17.42
CA PRO A 18 -26.44 -25.50 17.46
C PRO A 18 -25.76 -24.76 18.62
N ILE A 19 -24.81 -23.87 18.31
CA ILE A 19 -24.31 -22.88 19.28
C ILE A 19 -25.31 -21.74 19.43
N GLU A 20 -26.42 -21.99 20.14
CA GLU A 20 -27.23 -20.93 20.73
C GLU A 20 -26.92 -20.75 22.22
N ASP A 21 -26.63 -19.49 22.54
CA ASP A 21 -26.94 -18.78 23.78
C ASP A 21 -25.82 -18.43 24.79
N ALA A 22 -25.83 -17.13 25.08
CA ALA A 22 -25.46 -16.45 26.32
C ALA A 22 -23.99 -16.40 26.77
N VAL A 23 -23.33 -15.30 26.40
CA VAL A 23 -22.71 -14.42 27.42
C VAL A 23 -23.19 -12.99 27.18
N LYS A 24 -24.35 -12.65 27.77
CA LYS A 24 -24.71 -11.29 28.12
C LYS A 24 -24.08 -11.01 29.47
N ASP A 25 -22.94 -10.32 29.49
CA ASP A 25 -22.58 -9.53 30.65
C ASP A 25 -21.70 -8.35 30.22
N GLY A 26 -22.15 -7.16 30.60
CA GLY A 26 -21.34 -5.96 30.78
C GLY A 26 -20.62 -5.38 29.57
N ILE A 27 -21.12 -4.26 29.05
CA ILE A 27 -20.40 -2.98 29.08
C ILE A 27 -21.48 -1.89 29.02
N GLU A 28 -21.61 -1.16 30.11
CA GLU A 28 -22.34 0.10 30.21
C GLU A 28 -21.76 1.09 29.18
N ASN A 29 -22.63 1.68 28.36
CA ASN A 29 -22.25 2.77 27.48
C ASN A 29 -21.92 3.98 28.36
N ALA A 30 -20.66 4.10 28.77
CA ALA A 30 -20.14 5.34 29.29
C ALA A 30 -20.22 6.37 28.17
N ASP A 31 -20.90 7.49 28.44
CA ASP A 31 -20.92 8.66 27.58
C ASP A 31 -19.47 9.15 27.40
N ILE A 32 -18.82 8.71 26.32
CA ILE A 32 -17.53 9.22 25.91
C ILE A 32 -17.81 10.58 25.26
N ASP A 33 -17.67 11.64 26.05
CA ASP A 33 -17.72 13.04 25.62
C ASP A 33 -16.53 13.32 24.70
N TYR A 34 -16.71 12.98 23.41
CA TYR A 34 -15.73 13.12 22.35
C TYR A 34 -15.81 14.54 21.76
N ASP A 35 -15.56 15.55 22.60
CA ASP A 35 -15.57 16.97 22.21
C ASP A 35 -14.22 17.66 22.52
N GLU A 36 -13.12 16.90 22.54
CA GLU A 36 -11.78 17.48 22.42
C GLU A 36 -11.48 17.71 20.93
N GLU A 37 -12.03 18.79 20.40
CA GLU A 37 -11.67 19.38 19.12
C GLU A 37 -10.17 19.69 19.16
N PHE A 38 -9.37 18.82 18.53
CA PHE A 38 -7.93 18.98 18.45
C PHE A 38 -7.62 20.31 17.73
N ASP A 39 -6.98 21.24 18.44
CA ASP A 39 -6.66 22.60 17.97
C ASP A 39 -5.67 22.56 16.78
N ASP A 40 -6.18 22.24 15.58
CA ASP A 40 -5.40 22.18 14.32
C ASP A 40 -4.66 23.51 14.02
N ALA A 41 -5.07 24.60 14.68
CA ALA A 41 -4.43 25.91 14.59
C ALA A 41 -2.98 25.94 15.12
N GLU A 42 -2.60 25.13 16.12
CA GLU A 42 -1.22 25.11 16.63
C GLU A 42 -0.25 24.38 15.69
N VAL A 43 -0.74 23.33 15.02
CA VAL A 43 0.03 22.57 14.03
C VAL A 43 0.35 23.46 12.81
N ILE A 44 -0.65 24.23 12.36
CA ILE A 44 -0.51 25.13 11.20
C ILE A 44 0.39 26.32 11.51
N LYS A 45 0.25 26.96 12.69
CA LYS A 45 1.08 28.11 13.10
C LYS A 45 2.57 27.78 13.19
N SER A 46 2.90 26.56 13.63
CA SER A 46 4.29 26.11 13.71
C SER A 46 4.94 25.97 12.33
N PHE A 47 4.18 25.58 11.31
CA PHE A 47 4.67 25.44 9.95
C PHE A 47 4.88 26.80 9.27
N GLU A 48 3.95 27.73 9.44
CA GLU A 48 4.04 29.08 8.86
C GLU A 48 5.24 29.88 9.41
N LYS A 49 5.58 29.66 10.69
CA LYS A 49 6.78 30.21 11.32
C LYS A 49 8.08 29.69 10.67
N PHE A 50 8.08 28.47 10.16
CA PHE A 50 9.25 27.88 9.49
C PHE A 50 9.39 28.35 8.03
N LEU A 51 8.31 28.86 7.45
CA LEU A 51 8.26 29.38 6.08
C LEU A 51 8.50 30.88 5.96
N SER A 52 8.66 31.63 7.06
CA SER A 52 9.05 33.04 6.98
C SER A 52 10.53 33.16 6.63
N PRO A 53 10.89 33.60 5.40
CA PRO A 53 12.27 33.88 5.07
C PRO A 53 12.74 35.08 5.92
N GLU A 54 13.78 34.89 6.72
CA GLU A 54 14.49 36.01 7.34
C GLU A 54 15.09 36.88 6.22
N GLU A 55 14.40 37.97 5.87
CA GLU A 55 14.94 39.00 4.99
C GLU A 55 16.16 39.64 5.65
N LYS A 56 17.36 39.39 5.10
CA LYS A 56 18.49 40.34 5.21
C LYS A 56 19.25 40.49 3.89
N PRO A 57 19.75 41.71 3.62
CA PRO A 57 19.74 42.32 2.29
C PRO A 57 20.92 41.95 1.39
N ASN A 58 20.58 41.78 0.12
CA ASN A 58 21.35 41.93 -1.12
C ASN A 58 22.69 42.68 -1.06
N SER A 59 23.75 42.00 -1.50
CA SER A 59 24.83 42.63 -2.27
C SER A 59 25.37 41.67 -3.33
N ALA A 60 25.25 42.08 -4.61
CA ALA A 60 26.17 41.89 -5.75
C ALA A 60 26.81 40.49 -6.00
N SER A 61 26.96 39.94 -7.20
CA SER A 61 26.82 40.37 -8.60
C SER A 61 27.34 39.19 -9.45
N LEU A 62 26.93 39.13 -10.73
CA LEU A 62 27.62 38.48 -11.86
C LEU A 62 27.63 36.94 -11.98
N GLU A 63 26.81 36.48 -12.93
CA GLU A 63 27.05 35.52 -14.03
C GLU A 63 28.32 34.62 -14.06
N GLU A 64 28.15 33.32 -14.35
CA GLU A 64 28.55 32.66 -15.61
C GLU A 64 28.64 31.11 -15.50
N ALA A 65 28.29 30.47 -16.63
CA ALA A 65 28.93 29.31 -17.24
C ALA A 65 28.67 27.84 -16.77
N VAL A 66 28.44 27.03 -17.81
CA VAL A 66 28.81 25.61 -18.03
C VAL A 66 28.11 24.56 -17.15
N GLY A 67 27.49 23.48 -17.63
CA GLY A 67 27.76 22.64 -18.80
C GLY A 67 28.21 21.26 -18.30
N SER A 68 27.51 20.22 -18.76
CA SER A 68 27.82 18.78 -18.62
C SER A 68 27.49 18.11 -17.27
N SER A 69 26.58 17.14 -17.29
CA SER A 69 26.48 16.11 -16.25
C SER A 69 26.44 14.73 -16.90
N GLU A 70 27.60 14.10 -16.99
CA GLU A 70 27.74 12.65 -17.13
C GLU A 70 27.59 12.02 -15.73
N ASN A 71 26.67 11.06 -15.67
CA ASN A 71 26.67 9.82 -14.90
C ASN A 71 27.75 9.64 -13.80
N GLU A 72 27.34 9.44 -12.54
CA GLU A 72 27.84 8.31 -11.73
C GLU A 72 27.02 8.12 -10.43
N LEU A 73 26.81 6.84 -10.11
CA LEU A 73 25.98 6.31 -9.03
C LEU A 73 26.71 6.45 -7.68
N THR A 74 26.06 7.02 -6.67
CA THR A 74 26.46 6.86 -5.26
C THR A 74 25.27 6.45 -4.41
N ALA A 75 25.40 5.29 -3.77
CA ALA A 75 24.45 4.69 -2.85
C ALA A 75 24.24 5.51 -1.56
N VAL A 76 23.15 5.14 -0.86
CA VAL A 76 22.84 5.31 0.59
C VAL A 76 21.81 6.41 1.00
N ASN A 77 20.58 5.90 1.19
CA ASN A 77 19.59 6.17 2.25
C ASN A 77 18.93 7.54 2.44
N ARG A 78 17.69 7.65 1.97
CA ARG A 78 16.56 8.18 2.77
C ARG A 78 15.28 7.40 2.44
N PRO A 79 14.43 7.05 3.43
CA PRO A 79 13.20 6.28 3.22
C PRO A 79 12.26 7.04 2.30
N PRO A 80 11.44 6.37 1.47
CA PRO A 80 10.37 7.07 0.77
C PRO A 80 9.40 7.61 1.83
N GLU A 81 9.47 8.91 2.08
CA GLU A 81 8.48 9.63 2.86
C GLU A 81 7.11 9.35 2.24
N ARG A 82 6.28 8.71 3.05
CA ARG A 82 4.90 8.31 2.81
C ARG A 82 4.07 9.55 2.47
N THR A 83 4.08 9.97 1.22
CA THR A 83 3.04 10.83 0.67
C THR A 83 1.81 9.95 0.48
N GLN A 84 0.88 10.08 1.43
CA GLN A 84 -0.44 9.48 1.34
C GLN A 84 -1.20 10.18 0.19
N VAL A 85 -1.09 9.63 -1.01
CA VAL A 85 -2.03 9.94 -2.10
C VAL A 85 -3.31 9.13 -1.87
N ALA A 86 -4.08 9.53 -0.87
CA ALA A 86 -5.46 9.11 -0.71
C ALA A 86 -6.31 9.83 -1.78
N ALA A 87 -6.34 9.27 -2.97
CA ALA A 87 -7.45 9.44 -3.89
C ALA A 87 -7.54 8.14 -4.69
N GLY A 88 -8.76 7.70 -5.01
CA GLY A 88 -8.96 6.57 -5.92
C GLY A 88 -8.38 6.92 -7.28
N PHE A 89 -7.10 6.63 -7.48
CA PHE A 89 -6.48 6.68 -8.78
C PHE A 89 -6.91 5.41 -9.49
N HIS A 90 -7.61 5.57 -10.61
CA HIS A 90 -7.66 4.55 -11.63
C HIS A 90 -6.23 4.43 -12.17
N THR A 91 -5.39 3.65 -11.48
CA THR A 91 -4.03 3.40 -11.94
C THR A 91 -4.12 2.52 -13.18
N GLU A 92 -3.84 3.11 -14.33
CA GLU A 92 -3.53 2.34 -15.53
C GLU A 92 -2.16 1.73 -15.31
N TRP A 93 -2.13 0.47 -14.86
CA TRP A 93 -0.91 -0.28 -14.67
C TRP A 93 -0.22 -0.53 -16.01
N ASN A 94 1.08 -0.23 -16.09
CA ASN A 94 1.91 -0.53 -17.24
C ASN A 94 3.05 -1.50 -16.86
N VAL A 95 3.60 -2.18 -17.87
CA VAL A 95 4.77 -3.05 -17.69
C VAL A 95 5.99 -2.18 -17.34
N GLY A 96 6.72 -2.58 -16.30
CA GLY A 96 7.86 -1.86 -15.73
C GLY A 96 7.50 -0.95 -14.54
N ASP A 97 6.21 -0.73 -14.28
CA ASP A 97 5.81 0.06 -13.12
C ASP A 97 6.16 -0.67 -11.81
N HIS A 98 6.56 0.12 -10.82
CA HIS A 98 6.76 -0.37 -9.46
C HIS A 98 5.47 -0.23 -8.68
N CYS A 99 5.10 -1.27 -7.93
CA CYS A 99 3.85 -1.34 -7.19
C CYS A 99 4.06 -2.06 -5.87
N LEU A 100 3.08 -1.93 -4.97
CA LEU A 100 2.97 -2.77 -3.78
C LEU A 100 1.91 -3.84 -4.04
N ALA A 101 2.32 -5.11 -4.16
CA ALA A 101 1.43 -6.23 -4.45
C ALA A 101 1.22 -7.12 -3.22
N LYS A 102 -0.02 -7.56 -2.98
CA LYS A 102 -0.34 -8.49 -1.89
C LYS A 102 0.11 -9.90 -2.25
N TYR A 103 1.00 -10.49 -1.45
CA TYR A 103 1.46 -11.86 -1.64
C TYR A 103 0.42 -12.86 -1.13
N SER A 104 0.14 -13.91 -1.91
CA SER A 104 -0.94 -14.86 -1.58
C SER A 104 -0.68 -15.72 -0.35
N GLU A 105 0.59 -15.94 0.04
CA GLU A 105 0.93 -16.84 1.16
C GLU A 105 0.65 -16.18 2.51
N ASP A 106 1.15 -14.96 2.72
CA ASP A 106 1.03 -14.25 4.00
C ASP A 106 -0.01 -13.11 3.98
N GLY A 107 -0.46 -12.69 2.79
CA GLY A 107 -1.40 -11.59 2.64
C GLY A 107 -0.82 -10.19 2.93
N HIS A 108 0.50 -10.05 3.04
CA HIS A 108 1.17 -8.77 3.20
C HIS A 108 1.50 -8.12 1.84
N LEU A 109 1.69 -6.80 1.84
CA LEU A 109 2.08 -6.03 0.66
C LEU A 109 3.60 -5.96 0.56
N TYR A 110 4.13 -6.27 -0.61
CA TYR A 110 5.55 -6.23 -0.91
C TYR A 110 5.82 -5.44 -2.18
N GLU A 111 7.00 -4.83 -2.25
CA GLU A 111 7.47 -4.12 -3.44
C GLU A 111 7.67 -5.09 -4.60
N ALA A 112 7.07 -4.77 -5.74
CA ALA A 112 7.11 -5.59 -6.93
C ALA A 112 7.13 -4.73 -8.20
N GLU A 113 7.70 -5.30 -9.26
CA GLU A 113 7.73 -4.73 -10.61
C GLU A 113 6.72 -5.45 -11.50
N ILE A 114 5.95 -4.71 -12.29
CA ILE A 114 4.96 -5.29 -13.21
C ILE A 114 5.68 -5.83 -14.44
N LEU A 115 5.56 -7.14 -14.69
CA LEU A 115 6.12 -7.80 -15.87
C LEU A 115 5.13 -7.89 -17.04
N SER A 116 3.83 -8.00 -16.75
CA SER A 116 2.77 -8.09 -17.76
C SER A 116 1.44 -7.59 -17.18
N VAL A 117 0.56 -7.07 -18.03
CA VAL A 117 -0.75 -6.54 -17.63
C VAL A 117 -1.86 -7.17 -18.48
N ASP A 118 -2.78 -7.86 -17.82
CA ASP A 118 -3.99 -8.44 -18.39
C ASP A 118 -5.22 -7.58 -18.06
N HIS A 119 -5.45 -6.54 -18.85
CA HIS A 119 -6.58 -5.63 -18.65
C HIS A 119 -7.95 -6.33 -18.71
N GLN A 120 -8.09 -7.41 -19.49
CA GLN A 120 -9.34 -8.18 -19.59
C GLN A 120 -9.70 -8.86 -18.27
N ARG A 121 -8.71 -9.43 -17.58
CA ARG A 121 -8.89 -10.14 -16.31
C ARG A 121 -8.70 -9.23 -15.11
N ARG A 122 -8.24 -7.98 -15.33
CA ARG A 122 -7.82 -7.00 -14.32
C ARG A 122 -6.76 -7.57 -13.38
N ARG A 123 -5.74 -8.21 -13.97
CA ARG A 123 -4.61 -8.80 -13.25
C ARG A 123 -3.29 -8.43 -13.91
N CYS A 124 -2.22 -8.43 -13.13
CA CYS A 124 -0.86 -8.22 -13.58
C CYS A 124 0.00 -9.41 -13.16
N LEU A 125 0.99 -9.77 -13.98
CA LEU A 125 2.12 -10.56 -13.52
C LEU A 125 3.12 -9.61 -12.87
N VAL A 126 3.46 -9.84 -11.62
CA VAL A 126 4.42 -9.01 -10.87
C VAL A 126 5.60 -9.85 -10.40
N ARG A 127 6.78 -9.23 -10.29
CA ARG A 127 7.98 -9.82 -9.68
C ARG A 127 8.33 -9.07 -8.41
N TYR A 128 8.36 -9.77 -7.28
CA TYR A 128 8.72 -9.15 -6.01
C TYR A 128 10.21 -8.81 -6.00
N THR A 129 10.57 -7.53 -5.82
CA THR A 129 11.94 -7.05 -6.01
C THR A 129 12.92 -7.63 -4.99
N GLN A 130 12.44 -7.90 -3.77
CA GLN A 130 13.26 -8.43 -2.67
C GLN A 130 13.48 -9.94 -2.73
N TYR A 131 12.56 -10.68 -3.36
CA TYR A 131 12.52 -12.15 -3.29
C TYR A 131 12.74 -12.80 -4.66
N GLY A 132 12.43 -12.09 -5.74
CA GLY A 132 12.57 -12.56 -7.13
C GLY A 132 11.49 -13.55 -7.57
N ASN A 133 10.55 -13.93 -6.70
CA ASN A 133 9.39 -14.73 -7.09
C ASN A 133 8.38 -13.88 -7.90
N GLU A 134 7.61 -14.56 -8.73
CA GLU A 134 6.64 -13.97 -9.65
C GLU A 134 5.24 -14.49 -9.34
N GLU A 135 4.22 -13.62 -9.36
CA GLU A 135 2.83 -13.97 -9.05
C GLU A 135 1.84 -13.18 -9.91
N GLU A 136 0.71 -13.80 -10.26
CA GLU A 136 -0.41 -13.12 -10.94
C GLU A 136 -1.33 -12.47 -9.89
N VAL A 137 -1.29 -11.14 -9.79
CA VAL A 137 -2.00 -10.37 -8.76
C VAL A 137 -3.11 -9.53 -9.40
N ALA A 138 -4.28 -9.50 -8.76
CA ALA A 138 -5.39 -8.66 -9.22
C ALA A 138 -5.16 -7.19 -8.90
N PHE A 139 -5.65 -6.28 -9.75
CA PHE A 139 -5.45 -4.82 -9.56
C PHE A 139 -5.96 -4.32 -8.20
N LYS A 140 -6.97 -4.98 -7.63
CA LYS A 140 -7.52 -4.68 -6.29
C LYS A 140 -6.55 -4.96 -5.13
N ASN A 141 -5.54 -5.79 -5.39
CA ASN A 141 -4.52 -6.23 -4.44
C ASN A 141 -3.19 -5.49 -4.64
N MET A 142 -3.19 -4.46 -5.49
CA MET A 142 -2.02 -3.65 -5.82
C MET A 142 -2.25 -2.21 -5.35
N LYS A 143 -1.19 -1.52 -4.94
CA LYS A 143 -1.19 -0.10 -4.57
C LYS A 143 -0.05 0.65 -5.22
#